data_AF-A0A959EQ75-F1
#
_entry.id   AF-A0A959EQ75-F1
#
_cell.length_a   1.000
_cell.length_b   1.000
_cell.length_c   1.000
_cell.angle_alpha   90.00
_cell.angle_beta   90.00
_cell.angle_gamma   90.00
#
_symmetry.space_group_name_H-M   'P 1'
#
loop_
_entity.id
_entity.type
_entity.pdbx_description
1 polymer ?
#
loop_
_entity_poly.entity_id
_entity_poly.type
_entity_poly.pdbx_seq_one_letter_code
_entity_poly.pdbx_strand_id
1 'polypeptide(L)'
;RATLTAVLAVIAIYVLVALGATMLVGAGTLVEQEEVALAIAGRQAMGTAGLILVTIAAAFSTGSAINATLFSTARLMQSVAKKHDLPRFFARENAAHIPHFAILSIAGTATLLAAAGSLGTLVDAASLIFLITFGTVNYLAYRQRIAYRYLCLLGTIGCLAAVVVSSIEQVQTAPGAFAVVLIFLFLSLLGSSLLLKRKDDR
;
A
#
# COMPACT_ATOMS: atom_id res chain seq x y z
N ARG A 1 4.04 20.49 -7.60
CA ARG A 1 3.66 21.42 -6.50
C ARG A 1 2.54 20.82 -5.65
N ALA A 2 1.38 20.45 -6.23
CA ALA A 2 0.27 19.83 -5.50
C ALA A 2 0.66 18.59 -4.67
N THR A 3 1.50 17.70 -5.20
CA THR A 3 1.98 16.52 -4.45
C THR A 3 2.79 16.89 -3.21
N LEU A 4 3.69 17.88 -3.31
CA LEU A 4 4.55 18.27 -2.20
C LEU A 4 3.76 18.96 -1.08
N THR A 5 2.79 19.80 -1.44
CA THR A 5 1.88 20.42 -0.47
C THR A 5 0.98 19.38 0.20
N ALA A 6 0.51 18.37 -0.54
CA ALA A 6 -0.29 17.29 0.03
C ALA A 6 0.53 16.45 1.04
N VAL A 7 1.78 16.09 0.70
CA VAL A 7 2.67 15.35 1.62
C VAL A 7 2.90 16.12 2.92
N LEU A 8 3.22 17.41 2.83
CA LEU A 8 3.44 18.25 4.02
C LEU A 8 2.18 18.37 4.89
N ALA A 9 1.01 18.52 4.26
CA ALA A 9 -0.26 18.57 4.99
C ALA A 9 -0.56 17.25 5.71
N VAL A 10 -0.36 16.11 5.05
CA VAL A 10 -0.58 14.78 5.66
C VAL A 10 0.37 14.55 6.83
N ILE A 11 1.65 14.93 6.71
CA ILE A 11 2.62 14.84 7.82
C ILE A 11 2.12 15.64 9.03
N ALA A 12 1.70 16.89 8.82
CA ALA A 12 1.19 17.72 9.91
C ALA A 12 -0.06 17.11 10.57
N ILE A 13 -1.00 16.59 9.77
CA ILE A 13 -2.20 15.92 10.27
C ILE A 13 -1.83 14.67 11.07
N TYR A 14 -0.92 13.83 10.57
CA TYR A 14 -0.50 12.62 11.29
C TYR A 14 0.16 12.93 12.63
N VAL A 15 1.00 13.96 12.70
CA VAL A 15 1.59 14.41 13.98
C VAL A 15 0.51 14.88 14.94
N LEU A 16 -0.43 15.71 14.48
CA LEU A 16 -1.53 16.21 15.31
C LEU A 16 -2.43 15.08 15.82
N VAL A 17 -2.76 14.12 14.95
CA VAL A 17 -3.59 12.97 15.31
C VAL A 17 -2.87 12.05 16.30
N ALA A 18 -1.59 11.74 16.07
CA ALA A 18 -0.81 10.88 16.95
C ALA A 18 -0.70 11.47 18.36
N LEU A 19 -0.38 12.77 18.46
CA LEU A 19 -0.31 13.46 19.75
C LEU A 19 -1.69 13.59 20.39
N GLY A 20 -2.68 14.07 19.64
CA GLY A 20 -4.03 14.31 20.14
C GLY A 20 -4.73 13.04 20.62
N ALA A 21 -4.70 11.96 19.83
CA ALA A 21 -5.27 10.68 20.23
C ALA A 21 -4.58 10.13 21.48
N THR A 22 -3.24 10.20 21.54
CA THR A 22 -2.48 9.74 22.72
C THR A 22 -2.84 10.54 23.97
N MET A 23 -3.01 11.86 23.86
CA MET A 23 -3.41 12.70 25.00
C MET A 23 -4.85 12.43 25.47
N LEU A 24 -5.74 12.05 24.56
CA LEU A 24 -7.14 11.76 24.88
C LEU A 24 -7.32 10.40 25.56
N VAL A 25 -6.76 9.34 24.99
CA VAL A 25 -7.06 7.95 25.40
C VAL A 25 -5.88 7.21 26.01
N GLY A 26 -4.68 7.80 25.99
CA GLY A 26 -3.44 7.17 26.46
C GLY A 26 -2.86 6.18 25.46
N ALA A 27 -1.54 6.03 25.47
CA ALA A 27 -0.81 5.16 24.54
C ALA A 27 -1.19 3.68 24.68
N GLY A 28 -1.47 3.20 25.89
CA GLY A 28 -1.89 1.81 26.13
C GLY A 28 -3.17 1.45 25.38
N THR A 29 -4.18 2.32 25.44
CA THR A 29 -5.45 2.13 24.72
C THR A 29 -5.25 2.12 23.20
N LEU A 30 -4.34 2.94 22.67
CA LEU A 30 -4.05 2.95 21.23
C LEU A 30 -3.44 1.63 20.75
N VAL A 31 -2.57 1.02 21.57
CA VAL A 31 -1.93 -0.27 21.27
C VAL A 31 -2.89 -1.44 21.49
N GLU A 32 -3.77 -1.37 22.47
CA GLU A 32 -4.73 -2.46 22.74
C GLU A 32 -5.89 -2.46 21.71
N GLN A 33 -6.27 -1.29 21.20
CA GLN A 33 -7.45 -1.10 20.35
C GLN A 33 -7.09 -0.50 18.99
N GLU A 34 -6.00 -0.96 18.37
CA GLU A 34 -5.40 -0.37 17.16
C GLU A 34 -6.42 -0.12 16.04
N GLU A 35 -7.32 -1.07 15.79
CA GLU A 35 -8.29 -1.01 14.69
C GLU A 35 -9.36 0.08 14.86
N VAL A 36 -9.69 0.42 16.10
CA VAL A 36 -10.79 1.35 16.44
C VAL A 36 -10.32 2.55 17.28
N ALA A 37 -9.02 2.70 17.46
CA ALA A 37 -8.38 3.67 18.33
C ALA A 37 -8.87 5.11 18.11
N LEU A 38 -8.99 5.53 16.84
CA LEU A 38 -9.45 6.87 16.50
C LEU A 38 -10.94 7.08 16.81
N ALA A 39 -11.77 6.05 16.66
CA ALA A 39 -13.19 6.12 17.01
C ALA A 39 -13.37 6.25 18.54
N ILE A 40 -12.55 5.53 19.31
CA ILE A 40 -12.50 5.65 20.77
C ILE A 40 -12.00 7.05 21.18
N ALA A 41 -10.97 7.58 20.52
CA ALA A 41 -10.50 8.95 20.76
C ALA A 41 -11.58 9.99 20.44
N GLY A 42 -12.32 9.81 19.34
CA GLY A 42 -13.48 10.63 18.99
C GLY A 42 -14.57 10.56 20.06
N ARG A 43 -14.83 9.36 20.61
CA ARG A 43 -15.75 9.18 21.73
C ARG A 43 -15.29 9.93 22.98
N GLN A 44 -14.01 9.89 23.28
CA GLN A 44 -13.45 10.59 24.44
C GLN A 44 -13.52 12.11 24.28
N ALA A 45 -13.37 12.61 23.05
CA ALA A 45 -13.41 14.04 22.75
C ALA A 45 -14.83 14.64 22.75
N MET A 46 -15.82 13.93 22.18
CA MET A 46 -17.17 14.48 21.94
C MET A 46 -18.31 13.52 22.25
N GLY A 47 -18.07 12.50 23.08
CA GLY A 47 -19.06 11.47 23.40
C GLY A 47 -19.51 10.66 22.17
N THR A 48 -20.74 10.14 22.22
CA THR A 48 -21.29 9.29 21.14
C THR A 48 -21.31 9.98 19.78
N ALA A 49 -21.47 11.32 19.74
CA ALA A 49 -21.42 12.07 18.49
C ALA A 49 -20.04 11.97 17.82
N GLY A 50 -18.96 12.13 18.59
CA GLY A 50 -17.59 11.99 18.08
C GLY A 50 -17.29 10.58 17.59
N LEU A 51 -17.78 9.55 18.30
CA LEU A 51 -17.68 8.15 17.86
C LEU A 51 -18.31 7.96 16.48
N ILE A 52 -19.55 8.42 16.30
CA ILE A 52 -20.31 8.26 15.07
C ILE A 52 -19.63 9.02 13.92
N LEU A 53 -19.25 10.28 14.15
CA LEU A 53 -18.61 11.11 13.13
C LEU A 53 -17.30 10.51 12.65
N VAL A 54 -16.42 10.09 13.56
CA VAL A 54 -15.13 9.49 13.20
C VAL A 54 -15.33 8.16 12.47
N THR A 55 -16.27 7.32 12.93
CA THR A 55 -16.56 6.02 12.28
C THR A 55 -17.05 6.21 10.85
N ILE A 56 -18.00 7.11 10.62
CA ILE A 56 -18.52 7.41 9.28
C ILE A 56 -17.41 8.01 8.41
N ALA A 57 -16.66 8.98 8.93
CA ALA A 57 -15.56 9.60 8.21
C ALA A 57 -14.49 8.58 7.79
N ALA A 58 -14.13 7.66 8.69
CA ALA A 58 -13.18 6.59 8.41
C ALA A 58 -13.68 5.62 7.34
N ALA A 59 -14.97 5.24 7.39
CA ALA A 59 -15.57 4.36 6.40
C ALA A 59 -15.57 4.98 4.99
N PHE A 60 -16.01 6.24 4.85
CA PHE A 60 -15.98 6.95 3.58
C PHE A 60 -14.54 7.21 3.07
N SER A 61 -13.62 7.56 3.98
CA SER A 61 -12.22 7.77 3.64
C SER A 61 -11.56 6.50 3.10
N THR A 62 -11.74 5.38 3.80
CA THR A 62 -11.21 4.07 3.40
C THR A 62 -11.83 3.60 2.09
N GLY A 63 -13.15 3.72 1.93
CA GLY A 63 -13.84 3.38 0.69
C GLY A 63 -13.34 4.18 -0.50
N SER A 64 -13.13 5.49 -0.34
CA SER A 64 -12.57 6.36 -1.38
C SER A 64 -11.13 5.98 -1.75
N ALA A 65 -10.28 5.71 -0.75
CA ALA A 65 -8.89 5.29 -0.95
C ALA A 65 -8.79 3.94 -1.69
N ILE A 66 -9.60 2.95 -1.30
CA ILE A 66 -9.70 1.66 -1.99
C ILE A 66 -10.16 1.87 -3.44
N ASN A 67 -11.20 2.67 -3.65
CA ASN A 67 -11.73 2.95 -4.98
C ASN A 67 -10.66 3.58 -5.90
N ALA A 68 -9.98 4.62 -5.44
CA ALA A 68 -8.90 5.27 -6.19
C ALA A 68 -7.76 4.29 -6.53
N THR A 69 -7.35 3.48 -5.54
CA THR A 69 -6.26 2.51 -5.71
C THR A 69 -6.63 1.40 -6.69
N LEU A 70 -7.85 0.87 -6.61
CA LEU A 70 -8.35 -0.19 -7.48
C LEU A 70 -8.33 0.25 -8.95
N PHE A 71 -8.90 1.42 -9.25
CA PHE A 71 -8.93 1.95 -10.61
C PHE A 71 -7.56 2.35 -11.14
N SER A 72 -6.72 2.99 -10.31
CA SER A 72 -5.35 3.37 -10.70
C SER A 72 -4.51 2.13 -11.03
N THR A 73 -4.56 1.11 -10.17
CA THR A 73 -3.80 -0.13 -10.36
C THR A 73 -4.31 -0.93 -11.55
N ALA A 74 -5.63 -0.98 -11.78
CA ALA A 74 -6.20 -1.64 -12.96
C ALA A 74 -5.74 -0.98 -14.27
N ARG A 75 -5.66 0.36 -14.32
CA ARG A 75 -5.12 1.08 -15.49
C ARG A 75 -3.62 0.85 -15.69
N LEU A 76 -2.85 0.76 -14.60
CA LEU A 76 -1.44 0.36 -14.67
C LEU A 76 -1.29 -1.05 -15.24
N MET A 77 -2.03 -2.02 -14.69
CA MET A 77 -2.04 -3.41 -15.15
C MET A 77 -2.42 -3.51 -16.63
N GLN A 78 -3.44 -2.75 -17.06
CA GLN A 78 -3.83 -2.65 -18.45
C GLN A 78 -2.70 -2.11 -19.34
N SER A 79 -2.00 -1.04 -18.90
CA SER A 79 -0.90 -0.44 -19.64
C SER A 79 0.28 -1.39 -19.81
N VAL A 80 0.55 -2.21 -18.78
CA VAL A 80 1.56 -3.29 -18.84
C VAL A 80 1.10 -4.41 -19.78
N ALA A 81 -0.18 -4.81 -19.74
CA ALA A 81 -0.74 -5.82 -20.64
C ALA A 81 -0.74 -5.37 -22.12
N LYS A 82 -0.98 -4.08 -22.39
CA LYS A 82 -0.87 -3.49 -23.73
C LYS A 82 0.55 -3.57 -24.30
N LYS A 83 1.58 -3.61 -23.43
CA LYS A 83 2.99 -3.82 -23.79
C LYS A 83 3.40 -5.30 -23.93
N HIS A 84 2.43 -6.22 -23.84
CA HIS A 84 2.63 -7.67 -23.90
C HIS A 84 3.44 -8.27 -22.74
N ASP A 85 3.58 -7.55 -21.63
CA ASP A 85 4.28 -8.06 -20.43
C ASP A 85 3.30 -8.77 -19.46
N LEU A 86 1.99 -8.71 -19.74
CA LEU A 86 0.93 -9.45 -19.05
C LEU A 86 -0.05 -10.06 -20.08
N PRO A 87 -0.85 -11.08 -19.70
CA PRO A 87 -1.86 -11.65 -20.57
C PRO A 87 -2.79 -10.60 -21.20
N ARG A 88 -3.04 -10.74 -22.51
CA ARG A 88 -3.83 -9.77 -23.30
C ARG A 88 -5.26 -9.56 -22.77
N PHE A 89 -5.81 -10.49 -22.01
CA PHE A 89 -7.16 -10.31 -21.44
C PHE A 89 -7.22 -9.16 -20.42
N PHE A 90 -6.12 -8.82 -19.74
CA PHE A 90 -6.04 -7.65 -18.86
C PHE A 90 -6.02 -6.32 -19.63
N ALA A 91 -5.72 -6.34 -20.94
CA ALA A 91 -5.79 -5.16 -21.78
C ALA A 91 -7.22 -4.86 -22.29
N ARG A 92 -8.16 -5.82 -22.17
CA ARG A 92 -9.53 -5.69 -22.69
C ARG A 92 -10.33 -4.64 -21.92
N GLU A 93 -11.00 -3.78 -22.66
CA GLU A 93 -11.90 -2.75 -22.15
C GLU A 93 -13.36 -3.15 -22.38
N ASN A 94 -14.27 -2.63 -21.55
CA ASN A 94 -15.70 -2.66 -21.86
C ASN A 94 -16.09 -1.43 -22.72
N ALA A 95 -17.38 -1.29 -23.02
CA ALA A 95 -17.91 -0.17 -23.82
C ALA A 95 -17.61 1.24 -23.23
N ALA A 96 -17.27 1.33 -21.94
CA ALA A 96 -16.94 2.57 -21.26
C ALA A 96 -15.42 2.79 -21.08
N HIS A 97 -14.57 2.07 -21.83
CA HIS A 97 -13.11 2.14 -21.73
C HIS A 97 -12.54 1.74 -20.36
N ILE A 98 -13.23 0.83 -19.67
CA ILE A 98 -12.82 0.34 -18.34
C ILE A 98 -12.19 -1.05 -18.48
N PRO A 99 -10.96 -1.27 -17.95
CA PRO A 99 -10.31 -2.58 -17.93
C PRO A 99 -10.93 -3.49 -16.86
N HIS A 100 -12.16 -3.92 -17.10
CA HIS A 100 -13.01 -4.65 -16.15
C HIS A 100 -12.38 -5.97 -15.66
N PHE A 101 -11.69 -6.73 -16.51
CA PHE A 101 -10.98 -7.94 -16.07
C PHE A 101 -9.85 -7.63 -15.08
N ALA A 102 -9.10 -6.54 -15.28
CA ALA A 102 -8.07 -6.12 -14.34
C ALA A 102 -8.70 -5.72 -13.00
N ILE A 103 -9.77 -4.92 -13.02
CA ILE A 103 -10.51 -4.52 -11.82
C ILE A 103 -11.01 -5.74 -11.05
N LEU A 104 -11.72 -6.66 -11.71
CA LEU A 104 -12.28 -7.85 -11.08
C LEU A 104 -11.19 -8.76 -10.50
N SER A 105 -10.06 -8.89 -11.19
CA SER A 105 -8.94 -9.70 -10.68
C SER A 105 -8.29 -9.09 -9.42
N ILE A 106 -8.08 -7.77 -9.41
CA ILE A 106 -7.50 -7.06 -8.27
C ILE A 106 -8.48 -7.09 -7.11
N ALA A 107 -9.75 -6.77 -7.35
CA ALA A 107 -10.80 -6.79 -6.34
C ALA A 107 -10.99 -8.19 -5.75
N GLY A 108 -11.10 -9.22 -6.59
CA GLY A 108 -11.22 -10.61 -6.14
C GLY A 108 -10.04 -11.06 -5.29
N THR A 109 -8.81 -10.75 -5.72
CA THR A 109 -7.60 -11.07 -4.93
C THR A 109 -7.56 -10.29 -3.62
N ALA A 110 -7.88 -8.99 -3.65
CA ALA A 110 -7.92 -8.16 -2.45
C ALA A 110 -8.97 -8.65 -1.44
N THR A 111 -10.16 -9.03 -1.90
CA THR A 111 -11.22 -9.61 -1.05
C THR A 111 -10.77 -10.95 -0.45
N LEU A 112 -10.15 -11.83 -1.24
CA LEU A 112 -9.61 -13.10 -0.72
C LEU A 112 -8.54 -12.88 0.34
N LEU A 113 -7.60 -11.96 0.10
CA LEU A 113 -6.55 -11.61 1.06
C LEU A 113 -7.12 -10.96 2.31
N ALA A 114 -8.10 -10.06 2.17
CA ALA A 114 -8.78 -9.43 3.31
C ALA A 114 -9.61 -10.42 4.14
N ALA A 115 -10.19 -11.46 3.51
CA ALA A 115 -10.94 -12.49 4.21
C ALA A 115 -10.04 -13.51 4.91
N ALA A 116 -8.83 -13.76 4.40
CA ALA A 116 -7.91 -14.76 4.94
C ALA A 116 -6.83 -14.18 5.87
N GLY A 117 -6.46 -12.91 5.72
CA GLY A 117 -5.40 -12.25 6.47
C GLY A 117 -5.90 -11.34 7.58
N SER A 118 -5.03 -11.00 8.53
CA SER A 118 -5.27 -9.96 9.54
C SER A 118 -4.81 -8.59 9.05
N LEU A 119 -5.35 -7.51 9.64
CA LEU A 119 -4.97 -6.14 9.31
C LEU A 119 -3.45 -5.94 9.40
N GLY A 120 -2.83 -6.34 10.52
CA GLY A 120 -1.38 -6.20 10.73
C GLY A 120 -0.56 -6.92 9.66
N THR A 121 -0.87 -8.20 9.38
CA THR A 121 -0.16 -8.96 8.34
C THR A 121 -0.26 -8.31 6.96
N LEU A 122 -1.45 -7.83 6.60
CA LEU A 122 -1.68 -7.19 5.30
C LEU A 122 -0.97 -5.83 5.20
N VAL A 123 -0.95 -5.05 6.28
CA VAL A 123 -0.27 -3.76 6.36
C VAL A 123 1.25 -3.94 6.28
N ASP A 124 1.82 -4.92 6.98
CA ASP A 124 3.26 -5.21 6.92
C ASP A 124 3.69 -5.63 5.51
N ALA A 125 2.91 -6.53 4.89
CA ALA A 125 3.14 -6.99 3.52
C ALA A 125 3.12 -5.83 2.52
N ALA A 126 2.10 -4.97 2.61
CA ALA A 126 1.96 -3.79 1.77
C ALA A 126 3.12 -2.81 1.99
N SER A 127 3.55 -2.61 3.24
CA SER A 127 4.65 -1.73 3.60
C SER A 127 5.97 -2.17 2.97
N LEU A 128 6.28 -3.47 3.01
CA LEU A 128 7.46 -4.02 2.33
C LEU A 128 7.42 -3.78 0.81
N ILE A 129 6.27 -4.01 0.16
CA ILE A 129 6.09 -3.75 -1.27
C ILE A 129 6.30 -2.25 -1.59
N PHE A 130 5.74 -1.35 -0.79
CA PHE A 130 5.94 0.09 -0.96
C PHE A 130 7.40 0.51 -0.76
N LEU A 131 8.08 -0.01 0.27
CA LEU A 131 9.48 0.29 0.54
C LEU A 131 10.40 -0.19 -0.61
N ILE A 132 10.18 -1.40 -1.13
CA ILE A 132 10.91 -1.91 -2.29
C ILE A 132 10.65 -1.04 -3.53
N THR A 133 9.39 -0.66 -3.75
CA THR A 133 8.99 0.20 -4.87
C THR A 133 9.67 1.58 -4.77
N PHE A 134 9.58 2.24 -3.62
CA PHE A 134 10.21 3.54 -3.38
C PHE A 134 11.73 3.47 -3.44
N GLY A 135 12.35 2.43 -2.88
CA GLY A 135 13.78 2.18 -3.00
C GLY A 135 14.22 2.05 -4.46
N THR A 136 13.47 1.29 -5.26
CA THR A 136 13.74 1.10 -6.69
C THR A 136 13.62 2.40 -7.48
N VAL A 137 12.54 3.17 -7.25
CA VAL A 137 12.33 4.46 -7.92
C VAL A 137 13.42 5.47 -7.54
N ASN A 138 13.79 5.54 -6.26
CA ASN A 138 14.87 6.40 -5.78
C ASN A 138 16.22 6.01 -6.38
N TYR A 139 16.53 4.71 -6.44
CA TYR A 139 17.75 4.21 -7.06
C TYR A 139 17.83 4.56 -8.54
N LEU A 140 16.72 4.36 -9.28
CA LEU A 140 16.66 4.69 -10.69
C LEU A 140 16.84 6.20 -10.92
N ALA A 141 16.22 7.04 -10.09
CA ALA A 141 16.40 8.49 -10.13
C ALA A 141 17.86 8.91 -9.86
N TYR A 142 18.52 8.28 -8.89
CA TYR A 142 19.95 8.47 -8.64
C TYR A 142 20.79 8.10 -9.88
N ARG A 143 20.52 6.94 -10.49
CA ARG A 143 21.21 6.45 -11.69
C ARG A 143 21.01 7.37 -12.90
N GLN A 144 19.83 7.95 -13.06
CA GLN A 144 19.52 8.93 -14.11
C GLN A 144 20.11 10.33 -13.83
N ARG A 145 20.83 10.51 -12.72
CA ARG A 145 21.51 11.77 -12.33
C ARG A 145 20.58 12.99 -12.30
N ILE A 146 19.35 12.81 -11.78
CA ILE A 146 18.43 13.93 -11.62
C ILE A 146 19.00 14.99 -10.65
N ALA A 147 18.45 16.21 -10.69
CA ALA A 147 18.95 17.36 -9.89
C ALA A 147 19.15 17.04 -8.40
N TYR A 148 18.27 16.22 -7.81
CA TYR A 148 18.28 15.86 -6.40
C TYR A 148 18.86 14.45 -6.12
N ARG A 149 19.76 13.96 -6.97
CA ARG A 149 20.29 12.57 -6.90
C ARG A 149 20.77 12.13 -5.52
N TYR A 150 21.41 13.01 -4.73
CA TYR A 150 21.90 12.64 -3.40
C TYR A 150 20.75 12.43 -2.40
N LEU A 151 19.67 13.20 -2.51
CA LEU A 151 18.45 12.94 -1.73
C LEU A 151 17.83 11.60 -2.12
N CYS A 152 17.83 11.26 -3.41
CA CYS A 152 17.37 9.94 -3.87
C CYS A 152 18.28 8.80 -3.39
N LEU A 153 19.60 9.02 -3.32
CA LEU A 153 20.52 8.02 -2.77
C LEU A 153 20.24 7.77 -1.29
N LEU A 154 20.04 8.83 -0.50
CA LEU A 154 19.63 8.72 0.91
C LEU A 154 18.30 8.00 1.04
N GLY A 155 17.32 8.31 0.20
CA GLY A 155 16.04 7.61 0.16
C GLY A 155 16.18 6.12 -0.18
N THR A 156 17.08 5.77 -1.11
CA THR A 156 17.38 4.38 -1.46
C THR A 156 17.96 3.62 -0.26
N ILE A 157 18.97 4.19 0.39
CA ILE A 157 19.63 3.58 1.56
C ILE A 157 18.61 3.44 2.70
N GLY A 158 17.80 4.47 2.95
CA GLY A 158 16.74 4.44 3.97
C GLY A 158 15.70 3.36 3.70
N CYS A 159 15.23 3.23 2.46
CA CYS A 159 14.29 2.16 2.09
C CYS A 159 14.92 0.77 2.27
N LEU A 160 16.19 0.58 1.87
CA LEU A 160 16.88 -0.69 2.06
C LEU A 160 17.05 -1.04 3.54
N ALA A 161 17.45 -0.08 4.37
CA ALA A 161 17.55 -0.28 5.81
C ALA A 161 16.19 -0.62 6.43
N ALA A 162 15.13 0.09 6.05
CA ALA A 162 13.77 -0.19 6.52
C ALA A 162 13.27 -1.58 6.09
N VAL A 163 13.52 -2.01 4.86
CA VAL A 163 13.20 -3.38 4.40
C VAL A 163 13.90 -4.42 5.27
N VAL A 164 15.18 -4.22 5.59
CA VAL A 164 15.93 -5.14 6.46
C VAL A 164 15.32 -5.19 7.85
N VAL A 165 15.07 -4.04 8.47
CA VAL A 165 14.49 -3.96 9.81
C VAL A 165 13.10 -4.60 9.86
N SER A 166 12.20 -4.23 8.95
CA SER A 166 10.85 -4.80 8.88
C SER A 166 10.87 -6.30 8.60
N SER A 167 11.81 -6.79 7.78
CA SER A 167 11.94 -8.23 7.53
C SER A 167 12.41 -8.98 8.77
N ILE A 168 13.34 -8.42 9.55
CA ILE A 168 13.81 -9.02 10.81
C ILE A 168 12.66 -9.10 11.82
N GLU A 169 11.91 -8.01 11.98
CA GLU A 169 10.75 -7.96 12.87
C GLU A 169 9.71 -9.01 12.47
N GLN A 170 9.34 -9.07 11.19
CA GLN A 170 8.29 -9.97 10.71
C GLN A 170 8.65 -11.45 10.84
N VAL A 171 9.93 -11.80 10.72
CA VAL A 171 10.42 -13.17 10.98
C VAL A 171 10.27 -13.55 12.45
N GLN A 172 10.40 -12.60 13.36
CA GLN A 172 10.32 -12.84 14.80
C GLN A 172 8.87 -12.89 15.30
N THR A 173 8.00 -12.03 14.80
CA THR A 173 6.60 -11.92 15.25
C THR A 173 5.63 -12.80 14.48
N ALA A 174 5.80 -12.96 13.16
CA ALA A 174 4.83 -13.65 12.31
C ALA A 174 5.49 -14.38 11.12
N PRO A 175 6.32 -15.41 11.37
CA PRO A 175 7.12 -16.08 10.32
C PRO A 175 6.27 -16.72 9.21
N GLY A 176 5.08 -17.22 9.55
CA GLY A 176 4.15 -17.80 8.57
C GLY A 176 3.56 -16.77 7.61
N ALA A 177 3.17 -15.60 8.13
CA ALA A 177 2.67 -14.49 7.33
C ALA A 177 3.75 -13.94 6.39
N PHE A 178 4.98 -13.79 6.90
CA PHE A 178 6.13 -13.37 6.09
C PHE A 178 6.41 -14.33 4.93
N ALA A 179 6.36 -15.64 5.19
CA ALA A 179 6.55 -16.66 4.15
C ALA A 179 5.52 -16.54 3.02
N VAL A 180 4.24 -16.26 3.35
CA VAL A 180 3.19 -16.05 2.34
C VAL A 180 3.50 -14.84 1.47
N VAL A 181 3.93 -13.72 2.06
CA VAL A 181 4.32 -12.51 1.32
C VAL A 181 5.51 -12.79 0.39
N LEU A 182 6.52 -13.49 0.88
CA LEU A 182 7.67 -13.91 0.06
C LEU A 182 7.26 -14.84 -1.08
N ILE A 183 6.35 -15.78 -0.84
CA ILE A 183 5.81 -16.66 -1.88
C ILE A 183 5.07 -15.84 -2.93
N PHE A 184 4.24 -14.87 -2.54
CA PHE A 184 3.54 -13.99 -3.49
C PHE A 184 4.51 -13.13 -4.31
N LEU A 185 5.52 -12.54 -3.66
CA LEU A 185 6.59 -11.79 -4.34
C LEU A 185 7.36 -12.68 -5.31
N PHE A 186 7.72 -13.89 -4.88
CA PHE A 186 8.44 -14.85 -5.69
C PHE A 186 7.60 -15.31 -6.90
N LEU A 187 6.32 -15.62 -6.72
CA LEU A 187 5.39 -15.97 -7.80
C LEU A 187 5.19 -14.82 -8.79
N SER A 188 5.13 -13.58 -8.31
CA SER A 188 5.05 -12.39 -9.16
C SER A 188 6.31 -12.22 -10.03
N LEU A 189 7.49 -12.39 -9.43
CA LEU A 189 8.77 -12.35 -10.14
C LEU A 189 8.92 -13.51 -11.14
N LEU A 190 8.56 -14.74 -10.74
CA LEU A 190 8.57 -15.89 -11.64
C LEU A 190 7.59 -15.70 -12.80
N GLY A 191 6.36 -15.26 -12.49
CA GLY A 191 5.33 -14.98 -13.46
C GLY A 191 5.79 -13.97 -14.52
N SER A 192 6.42 -12.87 -14.09
CA SER A 192 7.02 -11.90 -15.02
C SER A 192 8.14 -12.51 -15.88
N SER A 193 9.04 -13.31 -15.30
CA SER A 193 10.14 -13.94 -16.05
C SER A 193 9.65 -14.98 -17.07
N LEU A 194 8.64 -15.79 -16.73
CA LEU A 194 8.05 -16.80 -17.60
C LEU A 194 7.21 -16.19 -18.73
N LEU A 195 6.51 -15.08 -18.44
CA LEU A 195 5.74 -14.33 -19.45
C LEU A 195 6.66 -13.62 -20.44
N LEU A 196 7.79 -13.07 -19.98
CA LEU A 196 8.80 -12.44 -20.83
C LEU A 196 9.53 -13.48 -21.71
N LYS A 197 9.78 -14.70 -21.22
CA LYS A 197 10.40 -15.77 -22.02
C LYS A 197 9.55 -16.17 -23.23
N ARG A 198 8.22 -16.10 -23.10
CA ARG A 198 7.27 -16.37 -24.19
C ARG A 198 7.20 -15.25 -25.24
N LYS A 199 7.82 -14.09 -24.98
CA LYS A 199 7.94 -12.94 -25.88
C LYS A 199 9.11 -13.06 -26.85
N ASP A 200 10.19 -13.77 -26.46
CA ASP A 200 11.32 -14.06 -27.36
C ASP A 200 11.02 -15.22 -28.33
N ASP A 201 10.02 -16.07 -28.03
CA ASP A 201 9.62 -17.22 -28.85
C ASP A 201 8.51 -16.92 -29.89
N ARG A 202 8.11 -15.65 -30.08
CA ARG A 202 7.04 -15.22 -31.03
C ARG A 202 7.46 -14.03 -31.88
#